data_AF-D8UHF4-F1
#
_entry.id   AF-D8UHF4-F1
#
_cell.length_a   1.000
_cell.length_b   1.000
_cell.length_c   1.000
_cell.angle_alpha   90.00
_cell.angle_beta   90.00
_cell.angle_gamma   90.00
#
_symmetry.space_group_name_H-M   'P 1'
#
loop_
_entity.id
_entity.type
_entity.pdbx_description
1 polymer ?
#
loop_
_entity_poly.entity_id
_entity_poly.type
_entity_poly.pdbx_seq_one_letter_code
_entity_poly.pdbx_strand_id
1 'polypeptide(L)'
;MAGVLDGTVAWWKGRQRANSAKLIAPIKVAQQRLEAASAMLADGSGSMLEVLQLVRASSLNCYVFEALPTDTLETVASLMAQSSKISDPCTFRIIVKNVVDFASEDDKERGAQLLNSLILSYQKLDSELEAAALESGGAADPAVTGKAAQQLAATLQLAYGMEGFVKEVLQVA
;
A
#
# COMPACT_ATOMS: atom_id res chain seq x y z
N MET A 1 38.59 15.65 2.29
CA MET A 1 37.15 15.85 1.98
C MET A 1 36.26 14.64 2.28
N ALA A 2 36.79 13.42 2.49
CA ALA A 2 35.99 12.24 2.81
C ALA A 2 35.19 12.33 4.14
N GLY A 3 35.74 12.96 5.18
CA GLY A 3 35.08 13.02 6.50
C GLY A 3 33.85 13.95 6.62
N VAL A 4 33.67 14.91 5.69
CA VAL A 4 32.52 15.85 5.74
C VAL A 4 31.25 15.20 5.18
N LEU A 5 31.40 14.38 4.13
CA LEU A 5 30.29 13.62 3.54
C LEU A 5 29.81 12.51 4.49
N ASP A 6 30.73 11.84 5.18
CA ASP A 6 30.43 10.76 6.12
C ASP A 6 29.61 11.26 7.33
N GLY A 7 30.00 12.41 7.90
CA GLY A 7 29.23 13.07 8.96
C GLY A 7 27.84 13.53 8.51
N THR A 8 27.69 13.89 7.23
CA THR A 8 26.42 14.31 6.64
C THR A 8 25.47 13.12 6.45
N VAL A 9 25.96 11.98 5.94
CA VAL A 9 25.17 10.76 5.78
C VAL A 9 24.71 10.19 7.12
N ALA A 10 25.61 10.16 8.13
CA ALA A 10 25.26 9.72 9.48
C ALA A 10 24.17 10.59 10.11
N TRP A 11 24.25 11.91 9.91
CA TRP A 11 23.22 12.85 10.37
C TRP A 11 21.86 12.60 9.71
N TRP A 12 21.83 12.37 8.38
CA TRP A 12 20.59 12.05 7.66
C TRP A 12 19.97 10.73 8.12
N LYS A 13 20.77 9.66 8.28
CA LYS A 13 20.32 8.39 8.85
C LYS A 13 19.71 8.58 10.25
N GLY A 14 20.36 9.38 11.10
CA GLY A 14 19.83 9.73 12.42
C GLY A 14 18.44 10.40 12.37
N ARG A 15 18.23 11.31 11.40
CA ARG A 15 16.91 11.96 11.20
C ARG A 15 15.85 11.01 10.67
N GLN A 16 16.20 10.08 9.78
CA GLN A 16 15.27 9.07 9.29
C GLN A 16 14.78 8.19 10.43
N ARG A 17 15.68 7.75 11.32
CA ARG A 17 15.34 6.99 12.54
C ARG A 17 14.43 7.79 13.47
N ALA A 18 14.78 9.04 13.75
CA ALA A 18 13.99 9.92 14.60
C ALA A 18 12.59 10.22 14.03
N ASN A 19 12.42 10.17 12.71
CA ASN A 19 11.13 10.37 12.04
C ASN A 19 10.51 9.05 11.53
N SER A 20 11.02 7.90 11.96
CA SER A 20 10.58 6.57 11.49
C SER A 20 9.08 6.36 11.63
N ALA A 21 8.49 6.87 12.72
CA ALA A 21 7.04 6.83 12.94
C ALA A 21 6.24 7.47 11.79
N LYS A 22 6.75 8.54 11.14
CA LYS A 22 6.08 9.19 10.00
C LYS A 22 6.15 8.37 8.71
N LEU A 23 7.16 7.50 8.60
CA LEU A 23 7.32 6.58 7.46
C LEU A 23 6.48 5.31 7.67
N ILE A 24 6.36 4.85 8.92
CA ILE A 24 5.63 3.63 9.28
C ILE A 24 4.11 3.88 9.39
N ALA A 25 3.68 5.04 9.89
CA ALA A 25 2.26 5.31 10.14
C ALA A 25 1.34 5.10 8.92
N PRO A 26 1.69 5.57 7.69
CA PRO A 26 0.87 5.31 6.52
C PRO A 26 0.74 3.81 6.20
N ILE A 27 1.81 3.03 6.41
CA ILE A 27 1.80 1.57 6.20
C ILE A 27 0.84 0.90 7.18
N LYS A 28 0.87 1.31 8.45
CA LYS A 28 -0.06 0.80 9.46
C LYS A 28 -1.52 1.13 9.15
N VAL A 29 -1.79 2.33 8.67
CA VAL A 29 -3.15 2.71 8.23
C VAL A 29 -3.59 1.85 7.05
N ALA A 30 -2.69 1.55 6.11
CA ALA A 30 -2.99 0.63 5.01
C ALA A 30 -3.30 -0.79 5.51
N GLN A 31 -2.50 -1.32 6.44
CA GLN A 31 -2.74 -2.63 7.06
C GLN A 31 -4.10 -2.68 7.76
N GLN A 32 -4.42 -1.67 8.59
CA GLN A 32 -5.71 -1.59 9.30
C GLN A 32 -6.91 -1.60 8.36
N ARG A 33 -6.81 -0.91 7.20
CA ARG A 33 -7.86 -0.92 6.18
C ARG A 33 -8.00 -2.28 5.51
N LEU A 34 -6.88 -2.96 5.21
CA LEU A 34 -6.90 -4.33 4.69
C LEU A 34 -7.48 -5.31 5.71
N GLU A 35 -7.17 -5.16 7.00
CA GLU A 35 -7.75 -5.99 8.07
C GLU A 35 -9.25 -5.78 8.21
N ALA A 36 -9.71 -4.52 8.16
CA ALA A 36 -11.12 -4.20 8.16
C ALA A 36 -11.84 -4.82 6.94
N ALA A 37 -11.24 -4.69 5.74
CA ALA A 37 -11.76 -5.32 4.52
C ALA A 37 -11.79 -6.85 4.63
N SER A 38 -10.77 -7.47 5.23
CA SER A 38 -10.73 -8.91 5.53
C SER A 38 -11.87 -9.33 6.43
N ALA A 39 -12.10 -8.59 7.52
CA ALA A 39 -13.16 -8.86 8.47
C ALA A 39 -14.53 -8.79 7.80
N MET A 40 -14.79 -7.75 7.01
CA MET A 40 -16.03 -7.57 6.23
C MET A 40 -16.30 -8.72 5.26
N LEU A 41 -15.26 -9.21 4.56
CA LEU A 41 -15.39 -10.39 3.70
C LEU A 41 -15.71 -11.67 4.49
N ALA A 42 -15.13 -11.82 5.68
CA ALA A 42 -15.25 -13.04 6.48
C ALA A 42 -16.58 -13.15 7.23
N ASP A 43 -17.09 -12.05 7.76
CA ASP A 43 -18.37 -12.01 8.47
C ASP A 43 -19.56 -11.70 7.54
N GLY A 44 -19.30 -11.36 6.28
CA GLY A 44 -20.30 -10.97 5.31
C GLY A 44 -20.94 -9.61 5.64
N SER A 45 -20.27 -8.79 6.44
CA SER A 45 -20.72 -7.44 6.76
C SER A 45 -20.36 -6.46 5.66
N GLY A 46 -21.32 -5.60 5.31
CA GLY A 46 -21.18 -4.63 4.23
C GLY A 46 -21.30 -5.22 2.82
N SER A 47 -21.07 -4.36 1.83
CA SER A 47 -21.15 -4.67 0.41
C SER A 47 -19.75 -4.85 -0.21
N MET A 48 -19.68 -5.53 -1.36
CA MET A 48 -18.41 -5.66 -2.09
C MET A 48 -17.82 -4.30 -2.49
N LEU A 49 -18.68 -3.30 -2.74
CA LEU A 49 -18.25 -1.94 -3.06
C LEU A 49 -17.56 -1.26 -1.87
N GLU A 50 -18.05 -1.44 -0.65
CA GLU A 50 -17.41 -0.89 0.55
C GLU A 50 -16.04 -1.55 0.81
N VAL A 51 -15.94 -2.87 0.61
CA VAL A 51 -14.66 -3.59 0.68
C VAL A 51 -13.67 -3.06 -0.37
N LEU A 52 -14.13 -2.90 -1.61
CA LEU A 52 -13.32 -2.34 -2.70
C LEU A 52 -12.84 -0.92 -2.40
N GLN A 53 -13.71 -0.06 -1.84
CA GLN A 53 -13.33 1.29 -1.42
C GLN A 53 -12.24 1.28 -0.34
N LEU A 54 -12.34 0.39 0.66
CA LEU A 54 -11.32 0.25 1.69
C LEU A 54 -9.97 -0.20 1.13
N VAL A 55 -9.98 -1.19 0.23
CA VAL A 55 -8.76 -1.68 -0.45
C VAL A 55 -8.12 -0.60 -1.32
N ARG A 56 -8.91 0.12 -2.12
CA ARG A 56 -8.42 1.24 -2.94
C ARG A 56 -7.81 2.33 -2.07
N ALA A 57 -8.46 2.67 -0.95
CA ALA A 57 -7.91 3.62 0.02
C ALA A 57 -6.62 3.10 0.70
N SER A 58 -6.51 1.79 0.96
CA SER A 58 -5.32 1.19 1.57
C SER A 58 -4.12 1.13 0.63
N SER A 59 -4.35 1.18 -0.68
CA SER A 59 -3.28 1.20 -1.70
C SER A 59 -2.41 2.46 -1.67
N LEU A 60 -2.89 3.52 -1.00
CA LEU A 60 -2.23 4.82 -0.90
C LEU A 60 -1.80 5.42 -2.26
N ASN A 61 -2.73 5.36 -3.22
CA ASN A 61 -2.58 5.86 -4.59
C ASN A 61 -1.46 5.18 -5.39
N CYS A 62 -1.20 3.90 -5.18
CA CYS A 62 -0.09 3.22 -5.86
C CYS A 62 -0.44 2.61 -7.23
N TYR A 63 -1.72 2.61 -7.61
CA TYR A 63 -2.18 2.25 -8.93
C TYR A 63 -3.40 3.08 -9.32
N VAL A 64 -3.68 3.14 -10.63
CA VAL A 64 -4.87 3.80 -11.19
C VAL A 64 -6.00 2.78 -11.30
N PHE A 65 -7.20 3.19 -10.94
CA PHE A 65 -8.43 2.40 -11.04
C PHE A 65 -9.57 3.27 -11.57
N GLU A 66 -10.67 2.64 -11.98
CA GLU A 66 -11.88 3.35 -12.38
C GLU A 66 -12.61 3.89 -11.15
N ALA A 67 -12.94 5.18 -11.16
CA ALA A 67 -13.66 5.81 -10.04
C ALA A 67 -15.05 5.18 -9.88
N LEU A 68 -15.40 4.84 -8.64
CA LEU A 68 -16.75 4.36 -8.33
C LEU A 68 -17.74 5.53 -8.31
N PRO A 69 -19.05 5.28 -8.55
CA PRO A 69 -20.07 6.34 -8.49
C PRO A 69 -20.15 7.04 -7.13
N THR A 70 -19.73 6.36 -6.07
CA THR A 70 -19.71 6.83 -4.69
C THR A 70 -18.40 7.51 -4.29
N ASP A 71 -17.42 7.61 -5.19
CA ASP A 71 -16.14 8.23 -4.89
C ASP A 71 -16.24 9.75 -4.81
N THR A 72 -15.41 10.32 -3.94
CA THR A 72 -15.33 11.78 -3.73
C THR A 72 -14.65 12.48 -4.91
N LEU A 73 -14.91 13.78 -5.08
CA LEU A 73 -14.24 14.60 -6.08
C LEU A 73 -12.71 14.59 -5.89
N GLU A 74 -12.26 14.50 -4.65
CA GLU A 74 -10.85 14.39 -4.29
C GLU A 74 -10.23 13.09 -4.82
N THR A 75 -10.94 11.97 -4.72
CA THR A 75 -10.51 10.68 -5.29
C THR A 75 -10.37 10.79 -6.81
N VAL A 76 -11.38 11.35 -7.48
CA VAL A 76 -11.37 11.53 -8.95
C VAL A 76 -10.22 12.45 -9.38
N ALA A 77 -10.02 13.57 -8.68
CA ALA A 77 -8.92 14.49 -8.96
C ALA A 77 -7.55 13.83 -8.75
N SER A 78 -7.39 13.02 -7.70
CA SER A 78 -6.17 12.23 -7.45
C SER A 78 -5.87 11.27 -8.60
N LEU A 79 -6.88 10.54 -9.09
CA LEU A 79 -6.75 9.62 -10.23
C LEU A 79 -6.36 10.36 -11.52
N MET A 80 -6.92 11.55 -11.77
CA MET A 80 -6.53 12.40 -12.90
C MET A 80 -5.08 12.89 -12.78
N ALA A 81 -4.66 13.32 -11.59
CA ALA A 81 -3.28 13.73 -11.35
C ALA A 81 -2.30 12.58 -11.58
N GLN A 82 -2.66 11.37 -11.14
CA GLN A 82 -1.87 10.17 -11.33
C GLN A 82 -1.73 9.78 -12.81
N SER A 83 -2.82 9.84 -13.58
CA SER A 83 -2.80 9.52 -15.01
C SER A 83 -1.99 10.53 -15.84
N SER A 84 -1.93 11.78 -15.39
CA SER A 84 -1.17 12.86 -16.04
C SER A 84 0.36 12.78 -15.85
N LYS A 85 0.87 11.85 -15.02
CA LYS A 85 2.31 11.68 -14.69
C LYS A 85 2.99 12.94 -14.12
N ILE A 86 2.22 13.93 -13.65
CA ILE A 86 2.75 15.19 -13.11
C ILE A 86 3.44 14.96 -11.75
N SER A 87 2.98 13.97 -10.99
CA SER A 87 3.58 13.55 -9.72
C SER A 87 3.50 12.04 -9.56
N ASP A 88 4.35 11.47 -8.71
CA ASP A 88 4.18 10.11 -8.22
C ASP A 88 3.43 10.14 -6.88
N PRO A 89 2.11 9.88 -6.88
CA PRO A 89 1.33 9.93 -5.65
C PRO A 89 1.48 8.67 -4.79
N CYS A 90 2.20 7.64 -5.25
CA CYS A 90 2.31 6.37 -4.54
C CYS A 90 3.08 6.54 -3.23
N THR A 91 2.35 6.52 -2.12
CA THR A 91 2.96 6.77 -0.79
C THR A 91 3.97 5.68 -0.43
N PHE A 92 3.71 4.41 -0.80
CA PHE A 92 4.68 3.33 -0.59
C PHE A 92 5.99 3.56 -1.35
N ARG A 93 5.94 4.09 -2.59
CA ARG A 93 7.15 4.40 -3.36
C ARG A 93 7.95 5.53 -2.72
N ILE A 94 7.25 6.57 -2.24
CA ILE A 94 7.88 7.66 -1.50
C ILE A 94 8.56 7.14 -0.23
N ILE A 95 7.88 6.28 0.55
CA ILE A 95 8.44 5.71 1.78
C ILE A 95 9.68 4.88 1.45
N VAL A 96 9.59 3.91 0.53
CA VAL A 96 10.73 3.06 0.16
C VAL A 96 11.90 3.91 -0.29
N LYS A 97 11.70 4.88 -1.19
CA LYS A 97 12.74 5.80 -1.64
C LYS A 97 13.43 6.52 -0.47
N ASN A 98 12.66 7.05 0.47
CA ASN A 98 13.21 7.75 1.64
C ASN A 98 13.96 6.81 2.58
N VAL A 99 13.53 5.55 2.71
CA VAL A 99 14.14 4.58 3.60
C VAL A 99 15.47 4.05 3.04
N VAL A 100 15.52 3.78 1.73
CA VAL A 100 16.69 3.15 1.09
C VAL A 100 17.72 4.13 0.54
N ASP A 101 17.48 5.45 0.64
CA ASP A 101 18.30 6.50 0.02
C ASP A 101 19.80 6.39 0.39
N PHE A 102 20.09 5.94 1.62
CA PHE A 102 21.45 5.71 2.13
C PHE A 102 21.71 4.25 2.56
N ALA A 103 20.88 3.32 2.11
CA ALA A 103 21.02 1.89 2.37
C ALA A 103 21.96 1.21 1.35
N SER A 104 22.21 -0.09 1.54
CA SER A 104 22.98 -0.90 0.58
C SER A 104 22.25 -1.02 -0.76
N GLU A 105 22.97 -1.36 -1.84
CA GLU A 105 22.31 -1.66 -3.13
C GLU A 105 21.36 -2.87 -3.02
N ASP A 106 21.73 -3.86 -2.20
CA ASP A 106 20.88 -5.02 -1.91
C ASP A 106 19.55 -4.60 -1.26
N ASP A 107 19.57 -3.66 -0.31
CA ASP A 107 18.35 -3.14 0.33
C ASP A 107 17.50 -2.31 -0.65
N LYS A 108 18.14 -1.57 -1.55
CA LYS A 108 17.43 -0.82 -2.61
C LYS A 108 16.70 -1.79 -3.55
N GLU A 109 17.37 -2.86 -3.97
CA GLU A 109 16.78 -3.87 -4.83
C GLU A 109 15.64 -4.63 -4.11
N ARG A 110 15.87 -5.08 -2.87
CA ARG A 110 14.83 -5.70 -2.03
C ARG A 110 13.60 -4.79 -1.88
N GLY A 111 13.83 -3.51 -1.58
CA GLY A 111 12.76 -2.52 -1.45
C GLY A 111 11.97 -2.33 -2.74
N ALA A 112 12.65 -2.28 -3.89
CA ALA A 112 12.02 -2.16 -5.20
C ALA A 112 11.19 -3.41 -5.57
N GLN A 113 11.73 -4.60 -5.32
CA GLN A 113 11.02 -5.87 -5.56
C GLN A 113 9.77 -5.99 -4.68
N LEU A 114 9.89 -5.67 -3.39
CA LEU A 114 8.78 -5.72 -2.45
C LEU A 114 7.69 -4.70 -2.80
N LEU A 115 8.08 -3.48 -3.16
CA LEU A 115 7.16 -2.44 -3.63
C LEU A 115 6.41 -2.89 -4.89
N ASN A 116 7.11 -3.43 -5.88
CA ASN A 116 6.48 -3.91 -7.11
C ASN A 116 5.49 -5.05 -6.83
N SER A 117 5.88 -5.99 -5.96
CA SER A 117 5.04 -7.11 -5.56
C SER A 117 3.77 -6.62 -4.84
N LEU A 118 3.89 -5.64 -3.94
CA LEU A 118 2.75 -5.04 -3.25
C LEU A 118 1.79 -4.34 -4.22
N ILE A 119 2.31 -3.53 -5.16
CA ILE A 119 1.50 -2.83 -6.15
C ILE A 119 0.73 -3.81 -7.04
N LEU A 120 1.41 -4.83 -7.57
CA LEU A 120 0.77 -5.86 -8.38
C LEU A 120 -0.27 -6.64 -7.58
N SER A 121 0.01 -6.93 -6.30
CA SER A 121 -0.93 -7.62 -5.42
C SER A 121 -2.21 -6.81 -5.20
N TYR A 122 -2.07 -5.49 -5.02
CA TYR A 122 -3.20 -4.57 -4.93
C TYR A 122 -4.03 -4.53 -6.21
N GLN A 123 -3.40 -4.40 -7.37
CA GLN A 123 -4.10 -4.40 -8.67
C GLN A 123 -4.88 -5.69 -8.88
N LYS A 124 -4.26 -6.84 -8.55
CA LYS A 124 -4.93 -8.13 -8.65
C LYS A 124 -6.10 -8.24 -7.66
N LEU A 125 -5.92 -7.78 -6.42
CA LEU A 125 -7.00 -7.75 -5.42
C LEU A 125 -8.18 -6.90 -5.89
N ASP A 126 -7.91 -5.73 -6.47
CA ASP A 126 -8.92 -4.83 -7.05
C ASP A 126 -9.76 -5.57 -8.10
N SER A 127 -9.12 -6.22 -9.06
CA SER A 127 -9.81 -6.97 -10.12
C SER A 127 -10.64 -8.15 -9.59
N GLU A 128 -10.15 -8.89 -8.58
CA GLU A 128 -10.91 -9.99 -7.98
C GLU A 128 -12.13 -9.48 -7.20
N LEU A 129 -12.02 -8.32 -6.54
CA LEU A 129 -13.13 -7.68 -5.84
C LEU A 129 -14.17 -7.10 -6.81
N GLU A 130 -13.74 -6.49 -7.92
CA GLU A 130 -14.65 -6.03 -8.97
C GLU A 130 -15.41 -7.19 -9.61
N ALA A 131 -14.71 -8.27 -9.94
CA ALA A 131 -15.34 -9.48 -10.48
C ALA A 131 -16.36 -10.06 -9.50
N ALA A 132 -15.99 -10.17 -8.21
CA ALA A 132 -16.90 -10.65 -7.17
C ALA A 132 -18.13 -9.73 -7.03
N ALA A 133 -17.95 -8.41 -7.07
CA ALA A 133 -19.04 -7.44 -6.99
C ALA A 133 -20.04 -7.58 -8.16
N LEU A 134 -19.54 -7.84 -9.36
CA LEU A 134 -20.38 -8.06 -10.55
C LEU A 134 -21.13 -9.40 -10.48
N GLU A 135 -20.47 -10.47 -10.05
CA GLU A 135 -21.04 -11.81 -9.95
C GLU A 135 -22.11 -11.93 -8.84
N SER A 136 -21.92 -11.24 -7.71
CA SER A 136 -22.83 -11.28 -6.57
C SER A 136 -23.93 -10.20 -6.61
N GLY A 137 -23.97 -9.36 -7.65
CA GLY A 137 -24.85 -8.19 -7.68
C GLY A 137 -24.59 -7.19 -6.54
N GLY A 138 -23.34 -7.14 -6.04
CA GLY A 138 -22.89 -6.25 -4.97
C GLY A 138 -22.99 -6.83 -3.56
N ALA A 139 -23.62 -7.99 -3.36
CA ALA A 139 -23.74 -8.64 -2.05
C ALA A 139 -22.44 -9.34 -1.63
N ALA A 140 -22.16 -9.38 -0.33
CA ALA A 140 -21.05 -10.17 0.20
C ALA A 140 -21.42 -11.66 0.29
N ASP A 141 -21.37 -12.37 -0.84
CA ASP A 141 -21.59 -13.82 -0.88
C ASP A 141 -20.28 -14.59 -0.61
N PRO A 142 -20.14 -15.32 0.51
CA PRO A 142 -18.96 -16.11 0.83
C PRO A 142 -18.57 -17.15 -0.23
N ALA A 143 -19.54 -17.61 -1.04
CA ALA A 143 -19.28 -18.57 -2.11
C ALA A 143 -18.53 -17.94 -3.31
N VAL A 144 -18.67 -16.62 -3.51
CA VAL A 144 -18.10 -15.86 -4.63
C VAL A 144 -16.79 -15.16 -4.21
N THR A 145 -16.63 -14.85 -2.92
CA THR A 145 -15.49 -14.07 -2.42
C THR A 145 -14.20 -14.86 -2.20
N GLY A 146 -14.21 -16.18 -2.38
CA GLY A 146 -13.08 -17.04 -2.02
C GLY A 146 -11.73 -16.62 -2.63
N LYS A 147 -11.71 -16.21 -3.91
CA LYS A 147 -10.49 -15.70 -4.56
C LYS A 147 -10.08 -14.33 -4.05
N ALA A 148 -11.04 -13.42 -3.91
CA ALA A 148 -10.80 -12.08 -3.38
C ALA A 148 -10.25 -12.14 -1.94
N ALA A 149 -10.80 -13.00 -1.09
CA ALA A 149 -10.33 -13.23 0.28
C ALA A 149 -8.89 -13.79 0.32
N GLN A 150 -8.56 -14.76 -0.54
CA GLN A 150 -7.18 -15.29 -0.66
C GLN A 150 -6.20 -14.20 -1.13
N GLN A 151 -6.59 -13.43 -2.14
CA GLN A 151 -5.76 -12.34 -2.66
C GLN A 151 -5.62 -11.19 -1.66
N LEU A 152 -6.64 -10.95 -0.82
CA LEU A 152 -6.60 -9.97 0.26
C LEU A 152 -5.58 -10.40 1.30
N ALA A 153 -5.63 -11.66 1.75
CA ALA A 153 -4.66 -12.20 2.70
C ALA A 153 -3.21 -12.09 2.18
N ALA A 154 -2.98 -12.39 0.90
CA ALA A 154 -1.67 -12.24 0.28
C ALA A 154 -1.21 -10.76 0.26
N THR A 155 -2.11 -9.83 -0.06
CA THR A 155 -1.82 -8.39 -0.07
C THR A 155 -1.51 -7.86 1.34
N LEU A 156 -2.25 -8.33 2.34
CA LEU A 156 -2.00 -8.00 3.75
C LEU A 156 -0.64 -8.51 4.22
N GLN A 157 -0.24 -9.72 3.85
CA GLN A 157 1.09 -10.25 4.16
C GLN A 157 2.21 -9.39 3.53
N LEU A 158 2.03 -8.92 2.29
CA LEU A 158 3.00 -8.02 1.66
C LEU A 158 3.04 -6.64 2.35
N ALA A 159 1.90 -6.12 2.82
CA ALA A 159 1.84 -4.88 3.59
C ALA A 159 2.57 -5.02 4.94
N TYR A 160 2.45 -6.17 5.60
CA TYR A 160 3.25 -6.50 6.78
C TYR A 160 4.74 -6.64 6.47
N GLY A 161 5.09 -7.30 5.36
CA GLY A 161 6.46 -7.37 4.87
C GLY A 161 7.06 -6.00 4.61
N MET A 162 6.28 -5.06 4.08
CA MET A 162 6.71 -3.67 3.85
C MET A 162 7.03 -2.94 5.16
N GLU A 163 6.19 -3.06 6.19
CA GLU A 163 6.51 -2.50 7.52
C GLU A 163 7.79 -3.13 8.08
N GLY A 164 7.90 -4.46 8.02
CA GLY A 164 9.08 -5.20 8.51
C GLY A 164 10.37 -4.74 7.82
N PHE A 165 10.35 -4.61 6.49
CA PHE A 165 11.46 -4.08 5.71
C PHE A 165 11.84 -2.65 6.12
N VAL A 166 10.86 -1.75 6.25
CA VAL A 166 11.12 -0.36 6.66
C VAL A 166 11.75 -0.30 8.05
N LYS A 167 11.25 -1.11 8.99
CA LYS A 167 11.80 -1.21 10.35
C LYS A 167 13.21 -1.76 10.36
N GLU A 168 13.48 -2.81 9.56
CA GLU A 168 14.81 -3.43 9.42
C GLU A 168 15.83 -2.40 8.92
N VAL A 169 15.55 -1.72 7.80
CA VAL A 169 16.48 -0.75 7.20
C VAL A 169 16.70 0.46 8.13
N LEU A 170 15.65 0.93 8.80
CA LEU A 170 15.75 2.03 9.76
C LEU A 170 16.35 1.59 11.11
N GLN A 171 16.47 0.29 11.39
CA GLN A 171 16.92 -0.25 12.68
C GLN A 171 16.02 0.20 13.85
N VAL A 172 14.70 0.07 13.66
CA VAL A 172 13.68 0.44 14.66
C VAL A 172 12.72 -0.73 14.91
N ALA A 173 12.08 -0.78 16.09
CA ALA A 173 11.18 -1.86 16.51
C ALA A 173 9.76 -1.75 15.92
#